data_AF-A0A661X0R2-F1
#
_entry.id   AF-A0A661X0R2-F1
#
_cell.length_a   1.000
_cell.length_b   1.000
_cell.length_c   1.000
_cell.angle_alpha   90.00
_cell.angle_beta   90.00
_cell.angle_gamma   90.00
#
_symmetry.space_group_name_H-M   'P 1'
#
loop_
_entity.id
_entity.type
_entity.pdbx_description
1 polymer ?
#
loop_
_entity_poly.entity_id
_entity_poly.type
_entity_poly.pdbx_seq_one_letter_code
_entity_poly.pdbx_strand_id
1 'polypeptide(L)'
;MIKRNIFLILLIILITNIIIISNGCTFTKEPLLVYVKDSKAAWYQDALTLFQIKYTKVKIAIVYHEKWENDDGSWSDLRINSSDEALKAYRRGIKSSYFIGKEGLVVQDNTIVTPENGCYTGVFPGWGEYEDSVKGEELINFEKLSGKSVAFVPFSVFFGRNYVSRKNLGEISKYGAIPLVRFMPWGEPYWEPEYQPRYSLQRIINGDFDSFISRWADTIKDYGKPVMVTFGVEMNGDWFPWSGVFQGGGKKRTYGDPDKPDGPERFVDAFRHIVNLFREKNVKNAIWYFQPNDESYPQEEWNKIENYYPGDEYVDWIGFSLYGAQTHDEPWVKFEEKMEPIYKELTTLFPNKPLFLAEWGVMEREED
;
A
#
# COMPACT_ATOMS: atom_id res chain seq x y z
N MET A 1 -28.54 27.73 -53.91
CA MET A 1 -27.85 28.85 -53.24
C MET A 1 -28.78 29.39 -52.15
N ILE A 2 -28.25 29.83 -50.99
CA ILE A 2 -28.96 30.15 -49.73
C ILE A 2 -29.37 28.90 -48.90
N LYS A 3 -29.41 29.05 -47.55
CA LYS A 3 -29.61 28.07 -46.44
C LYS A 3 -28.33 27.28 -46.09
N ARG A 4 -27.95 27.04 -44.82
CA ARG A 4 -28.51 27.26 -43.44
C ARG A 4 -27.32 27.66 -42.50
N ASN A 5 -27.43 28.53 -41.48
CA ASN A 5 -28.00 28.37 -40.11
C ASN A 5 -27.32 27.24 -39.29
N ILE A 6 -27.10 27.26 -37.96
CA ILE A 6 -27.27 28.21 -36.81
C ILE A 6 -26.43 27.61 -35.63
N PHE A 7 -25.99 28.24 -34.52
CA PHE A 7 -26.35 29.47 -33.78
C PHE A 7 -25.10 30.07 -33.06
N LEU A 8 -25.30 31.06 -32.17
CA LEU A 8 -24.37 31.48 -31.11
C LEU A 8 -25.21 32.06 -29.95
N ILE A 9 -25.02 31.62 -28.69
CA ILE A 9 -25.70 32.21 -27.52
C ILE A 9 -24.71 32.31 -26.34
N LEU A 10 -24.49 33.55 -25.89
CA LEU A 10 -23.98 33.86 -24.56
C LEU A 10 -25.17 33.95 -23.59
N LEU A 11 -25.06 33.42 -22.37
CA LEU A 11 -26.05 33.72 -21.31
C LEU A 11 -25.34 33.97 -19.98
N ILE A 12 -25.37 35.22 -19.54
CA ILE A 12 -24.97 35.64 -18.19
C ILE A 12 -26.18 35.40 -17.28
N ILE A 13 -26.01 34.60 -16.23
CA ILE A 13 -27.05 34.39 -15.22
C ILE A 13 -26.78 35.34 -14.04
N LEU A 14 -27.58 36.39 -13.95
CA LEU A 14 -27.68 37.22 -12.75
C LEU A 14 -28.64 36.52 -11.76
N ILE A 15 -28.18 36.21 -10.54
CA ILE A 15 -29.06 35.72 -9.47
C ILE A 15 -29.39 36.89 -8.54
N THR A 16 -30.63 37.36 -8.60
CA THR A 16 -31.19 38.37 -7.70
C THR A 16 -31.59 37.75 -6.36
N ASN A 17 -30.90 38.13 -5.28
CA ASN A 17 -31.33 37.80 -3.92
C ASN A 17 -32.54 38.65 -3.51
N ILE A 18 -33.73 38.03 -3.44
CA ILE A 18 -34.90 38.62 -2.80
C ILE A 18 -34.83 38.29 -1.30
N ILE A 19 -34.62 39.31 -0.47
CA ILE A 19 -34.65 39.17 0.99
C ILE A 19 -36.08 39.40 1.49
N ILE A 20 -36.70 38.34 2.01
CA ILE A 20 -37.89 38.45 2.87
C ILE A 20 -37.41 38.22 4.30
N ILE A 21 -37.68 39.17 5.20
CA ILE A 21 -37.27 39.09 6.60
C ILE A 21 -38.39 38.44 7.43
N SER A 22 -38.11 37.29 8.03
CA SER A 22 -38.88 36.77 9.16
C SER A 22 -38.00 36.00 10.16
N ASN A 23 -37.95 36.54 11.38
CA ASN A 23 -37.68 35.88 12.66
C ASN A 23 -36.63 34.74 12.73
N GLY A 24 -35.39 35.14 13.05
CA GLY A 24 -34.73 34.64 14.27
C GLY A 24 -34.43 33.13 14.40
N CYS A 25 -33.46 32.64 13.63
CA CYS A 25 -32.62 31.50 14.02
C CYS A 25 -31.20 31.66 13.44
N THR A 26 -30.20 31.84 14.29
CA THR A 26 -28.79 31.92 13.88
C THR A 26 -28.20 30.53 13.67
N PHE A 27 -28.51 29.93 12.52
CA PHE A 27 -27.73 28.78 12.03
C PHE A 27 -26.34 29.26 11.61
N THR A 28 -25.33 28.90 12.40
CA THR A 28 -23.94 28.92 11.93
C THR A 28 -23.81 27.89 10.82
N LYS A 29 -23.86 28.34 9.56
CA LYS A 29 -23.45 27.49 8.44
C LYS A 29 -21.97 27.16 8.63
N GLU A 30 -21.66 25.88 8.79
CA GLU A 30 -20.33 25.40 8.41
C GLU A 30 -20.08 25.78 6.93
N PRO A 31 -18.86 26.20 6.56
CA PRO A 31 -18.57 26.47 5.17
C PRO A 31 -18.75 25.18 4.36
N LEU A 32 -19.60 25.24 3.34
CA LEU A 32 -19.66 24.21 2.31
C LEU A 32 -18.30 24.15 1.64
N LEU A 33 -17.53 23.11 1.94
CA LEU A 33 -16.30 22.77 1.23
C LEU A 33 -16.60 22.74 -0.27
N VAL A 34 -15.86 23.54 -1.03
CA VAL A 34 -15.95 23.54 -2.49
C VAL A 34 -15.45 22.19 -2.96
N TYR A 35 -16.33 21.42 -3.61
CA TYR A 35 -15.98 20.11 -4.15
C TYR A 35 -15.13 20.29 -5.42
N VAL A 36 -13.83 20.52 -5.24
CA VAL A 36 -12.85 20.46 -6.32
C VAL A 36 -12.73 18.99 -6.74
N LYS A 37 -13.31 18.68 -7.90
CA LYS A 37 -13.56 17.31 -8.37
C LYS A 37 -12.31 16.43 -8.44
N ASP A 38 -11.15 17.05 -8.67
CA ASP A 38 -9.90 16.39 -9.00
C ASP A 38 -8.80 16.84 -7.99
N SER A 39 -9.17 16.87 -6.69
CA SER A 39 -8.37 17.27 -5.50
C SER A 39 -8.10 16.11 -4.54
N LYS A 40 -7.04 16.20 -3.72
CA LYS A 40 -6.73 15.17 -2.70
C LYS A 40 -7.84 14.98 -1.66
N ALA A 41 -8.50 16.07 -1.28
CA ALA A 41 -9.64 16.04 -0.36
C ALA A 41 -10.83 15.23 -0.92
N ALA A 42 -11.13 15.36 -2.22
CA ALA A 42 -12.15 14.53 -2.88
C ALA A 42 -11.71 13.06 -2.96
N TRP A 43 -10.45 12.80 -3.32
CA TRP A 43 -9.89 11.44 -3.46
C TRP A 43 -9.96 10.64 -2.15
N TYR A 44 -9.60 11.24 -1.01
CA TYR A 44 -9.79 10.60 0.31
C TYR A 44 -11.27 10.41 0.66
N GLN A 45 -12.16 11.33 0.29
CA GLN A 45 -13.59 11.18 0.56
C GLN A 45 -14.18 10.01 -0.24
N ASP A 46 -13.83 9.87 -1.51
CA ASP A 46 -14.25 8.76 -2.36
C ASP A 46 -13.69 7.43 -1.84
N ALA A 47 -12.39 7.35 -1.56
CA ALA A 47 -11.74 6.14 -1.03
C ALA A 47 -12.38 5.65 0.28
N LEU A 48 -12.47 6.54 1.27
CA LEU A 48 -13.01 6.22 2.59
C LEU A 48 -14.52 5.95 2.56
N THR A 49 -15.24 6.37 1.51
CA THR A 49 -16.63 5.96 1.26
C THR A 49 -16.69 4.58 0.61
N LEU A 50 -15.93 4.36 -0.45
CA LEU A 50 -16.00 3.15 -1.29
C LEU A 50 -15.50 1.89 -0.58
N PHE A 51 -14.55 1.98 0.36
CA PHE A 51 -14.21 0.86 1.25
C PHE A 51 -15.43 0.33 2.03
N GLN A 52 -16.35 1.22 2.43
CA GLN A 52 -17.49 0.86 3.27
C GLN A 52 -18.65 0.22 2.48
N ILE A 53 -18.77 0.50 1.17
CA ILE A 53 -19.95 0.13 0.36
C ILE A 53 -19.66 -0.71 -0.89
N LYS A 54 -18.41 -0.76 -1.37
CA LYS A 54 -18.04 -1.42 -2.64
C LYS A 54 -16.85 -2.37 -2.46
N TYR A 55 -15.77 -1.89 -1.84
CA TYR A 55 -14.50 -2.62 -1.72
C TYR A 55 -14.38 -3.42 -0.41
N THR A 56 -15.47 -4.02 0.04
CA THR A 56 -15.62 -4.60 1.39
C THR A 56 -14.82 -5.90 1.65
N LYS A 57 -14.19 -6.48 0.61
CA LYS A 57 -13.15 -7.52 0.76
C LYS A 57 -11.78 -6.98 1.21
N VAL A 58 -11.55 -5.65 1.14
CA VAL A 58 -10.38 -5.00 1.75
C VAL A 58 -10.57 -4.97 3.26
N LYS A 59 -9.72 -5.72 3.99
CA LYS A 59 -9.82 -5.91 5.45
C LYS A 59 -8.72 -5.21 6.25
N ILE A 60 -7.67 -4.69 5.60
CA ILE A 60 -6.73 -3.71 6.15
C ILE A 60 -6.52 -2.62 5.07
N ALA A 61 -6.31 -1.36 5.47
CA ALA A 61 -5.93 -0.26 4.57
C ALA A 61 -4.88 0.63 5.24
N ILE A 62 -3.68 0.68 4.66
CA ILE A 62 -2.48 1.29 5.25
C ILE A 62 -2.11 2.54 4.47
N VAL A 63 -2.42 3.73 5.01
CA VAL A 63 -2.15 4.98 4.29
C VAL A 63 -0.66 5.26 4.25
N TYR A 64 -0.13 5.63 3.08
CA TYR A 64 1.24 6.06 2.90
C TYR A 64 1.35 7.54 3.29
N HIS A 65 1.99 7.81 4.42
CA HIS A 65 2.09 9.12 5.05
C HIS A 65 3.54 9.60 5.00
N GLU A 66 4.03 9.89 3.80
CA GLU A 66 5.40 10.34 3.57
C GLU A 66 5.44 11.55 2.62
N LYS A 67 6.57 12.25 2.64
CA LYS A 67 6.92 13.32 1.71
C LYS A 67 8.38 13.15 1.30
N TRP A 68 8.67 13.17 0.01
CA TRP A 68 10.03 13.08 -0.55
C TRP A 68 10.25 14.13 -1.65
N GLU A 69 11.52 14.37 -1.96
CA GLU A 69 11.99 15.23 -3.05
C GLU A 69 12.29 14.35 -4.26
N ASN A 70 11.88 14.78 -5.45
CA ASN A 70 12.09 14.06 -6.71
C ASN A 70 13.37 14.53 -7.42
N ASP A 71 13.84 13.78 -8.42
CA ASP A 71 15.07 14.09 -9.18
C ASP A 71 15.06 15.47 -9.87
N ASP A 72 13.88 16.06 -10.11
CA ASP A 72 13.70 17.40 -10.69
C ASP A 72 13.65 18.54 -9.64
N GLY A 73 13.68 18.20 -8.33
CA GLY A 73 13.50 19.14 -7.22
C GLY A 73 12.03 19.46 -6.88
N SER A 74 11.07 18.80 -7.53
CA SER A 74 9.66 18.83 -7.09
C SER A 74 9.47 17.98 -5.84
N TRP A 75 8.32 18.11 -5.17
CA TRP A 75 8.03 17.39 -3.93
C TRP A 75 6.74 16.60 -3.99
N SER A 76 6.85 15.28 -3.86
CA SER A 76 5.71 14.38 -3.68
C SER A 76 5.28 14.40 -2.20
N ASP A 77 4.08 14.89 -1.91
CA ASP A 77 3.55 15.04 -0.55
C ASP A 77 2.29 14.20 -0.34
N LEU A 78 2.48 12.92 0.00
CA LEU A 78 1.39 11.95 0.17
C LEU A 78 0.76 12.00 1.56
N ARG A 79 1.41 12.64 2.54
CA ARG A 79 0.91 12.84 3.93
C ARG A 79 -0.55 13.33 3.98
N ILE A 80 -1.32 12.83 4.95
CA ILE A 80 -2.74 13.19 5.14
C ILE A 80 -2.99 14.66 5.54
N ASN A 81 -1.94 15.47 5.70
CA ASN A 81 -1.96 16.85 6.17
C ASN A 81 -1.13 17.80 5.31
N SER A 82 -0.90 17.43 4.04
CA SER A 82 -0.29 18.31 3.04
C SER A 82 -1.13 19.59 2.83
N SER A 83 -2.46 19.46 2.73
CA SER A 83 -3.42 20.57 2.91
C SER A 83 -4.31 20.38 4.14
N ASP A 84 -4.91 21.48 4.59
CA ASP A 84 -5.89 21.51 5.68
C ASP A 84 -7.21 20.83 5.22
N GLU A 85 -7.52 20.88 3.92
CA GLU A 85 -8.66 20.29 3.23
C GLU A 85 -8.56 18.76 3.16
N ALA A 86 -7.40 18.24 2.75
CA ALA A 86 -7.08 16.81 2.77
C ALA A 86 -7.19 16.23 4.19
N LEU A 87 -6.68 16.95 5.20
CA LEU A 87 -6.77 16.54 6.59
C LEU A 87 -8.22 16.52 7.11
N LYS A 88 -9.04 17.52 6.76
CA LYS A 88 -10.48 17.55 7.08
C LYS A 88 -11.21 16.37 6.43
N ALA A 89 -10.92 16.06 5.16
CA ALA A 89 -11.52 14.94 4.44
C ALA A 89 -11.13 13.57 5.04
N TYR A 90 -9.84 13.33 5.25
CA TYR A 90 -9.34 12.09 5.85
C TYR A 90 -9.94 11.86 7.25
N ARG A 91 -9.88 12.89 8.12
CA ARG A 91 -10.50 12.86 9.46
C ARG A 91 -12.00 12.54 9.42
N ARG A 92 -12.74 13.13 8.46
CA ARG A 92 -14.19 12.91 8.31
C ARG A 92 -14.50 11.45 7.94
N GLY A 93 -13.81 10.90 6.94
CA GLY A 93 -14.03 9.53 6.48
C GLY A 93 -13.55 8.49 7.49
N ILE A 94 -12.31 8.61 7.97
CA ILE A 94 -11.68 7.62 8.85
C ILE A 94 -12.43 7.49 10.19
N LYS A 95 -13.09 8.55 10.67
CA LYS A 95 -13.86 8.54 11.93
C LYS A 95 -14.96 7.48 11.98
N SER A 96 -15.46 6.97 10.84
CA SER A 96 -16.42 5.86 10.79
C SER A 96 -15.99 4.67 11.65
N SER A 97 -16.97 4.00 12.29
CA SER A 97 -16.74 2.76 13.03
C SER A 97 -16.38 1.57 12.14
N TYR A 98 -16.57 1.70 10.82
CA TYR A 98 -16.05 0.73 9.85
C TYR A 98 -14.52 0.62 9.87
N PHE A 99 -13.82 1.73 10.17
CA PHE A 99 -12.36 1.76 10.24
C PHE A 99 -11.91 1.42 11.66
N ILE A 100 -11.28 0.25 11.83
CA ILE A 100 -10.98 -0.34 13.13
C ILE A 100 -9.51 -0.10 13.47
N GLY A 101 -9.26 0.59 14.59
CA GLY A 101 -7.92 0.81 15.12
C GLY A 101 -7.43 -0.32 16.03
N LYS A 102 -6.24 -0.15 16.64
CA LYS A 102 -5.59 -1.16 17.48
C LYS A 102 -6.46 -1.70 18.63
N GLU A 103 -7.37 -0.89 19.17
CA GLU A 103 -8.28 -1.28 20.26
C GLU A 103 -9.32 -2.34 19.82
N GLY A 104 -9.53 -2.50 18.51
CA GLY A 104 -10.40 -3.53 17.93
C GLY A 104 -9.65 -4.66 17.21
N LEU A 105 -8.32 -4.75 17.37
CA LEU A 105 -7.55 -5.88 16.86
C LEU A 105 -7.99 -7.18 17.54
N VAL A 106 -8.37 -8.17 16.74
CA VAL A 106 -8.67 -9.52 17.22
C VAL A 106 -7.62 -10.48 16.68
N VAL A 107 -6.87 -11.07 17.61
CA VAL A 107 -5.86 -12.09 17.33
C VAL A 107 -6.32 -13.39 17.95
N GLN A 108 -6.30 -14.48 17.17
CA GLN A 108 -6.59 -15.83 17.64
C GLN A 108 -5.53 -16.79 17.10
N ASP A 109 -4.98 -17.64 17.96
CA ASP A 109 -4.03 -18.71 17.60
C ASP A 109 -2.79 -18.23 16.80
N ASN A 110 -2.37 -16.98 17.05
CA ASN A 110 -1.33 -16.19 16.33
C ASN A 110 -1.70 -15.68 14.93
N THR A 111 -2.96 -15.83 14.52
CA THR A 111 -3.51 -15.31 13.26
C THR A 111 -4.37 -14.06 13.51
N ILE A 112 -4.43 -13.16 12.52
CA ILE A 112 -5.34 -12.01 12.50
C ILE A 112 -6.75 -12.47 12.12
N VAL A 113 -7.75 -12.17 12.94
CA VAL A 113 -9.15 -12.43 12.60
C VAL A 113 -9.66 -11.32 11.67
N THR A 114 -10.14 -11.69 10.48
CA THR A 114 -10.74 -10.74 9.53
C THR A 114 -12.06 -10.20 10.07
N PRO A 115 -12.29 -8.86 10.12
CA PRO A 115 -13.57 -8.31 10.54
C PRO A 115 -14.64 -8.61 9.48
N GLU A 116 -15.76 -9.21 9.89
CA GLU A 116 -16.91 -9.51 9.02
C GLU A 116 -17.38 -8.24 8.28
N ASN A 117 -17.71 -7.21 9.06
CA ASN A 117 -17.90 -5.83 8.62
C ASN A 117 -16.80 -4.94 9.22
N GLY A 118 -16.16 -4.14 8.37
CA GLY A 118 -15.07 -3.25 8.74
C GLY A 118 -13.77 -3.52 7.99
N CYS A 119 -12.82 -2.61 8.17
CA CYS A 119 -11.45 -2.65 7.64
C CYS A 119 -10.50 -2.08 8.70
N TYR A 120 -9.42 -2.78 8.99
CA TYR A 120 -8.39 -2.32 9.93
C TYR A 120 -7.57 -1.16 9.35
N THR A 121 -7.24 -0.18 10.19
CA THR A 121 -6.40 0.95 9.79
C THR A 121 -4.92 0.61 9.86
N GLY A 122 -4.12 1.20 8.98
CA GLY A 122 -2.67 1.23 9.11
C GLY A 122 -2.06 2.53 8.63
N VAL A 123 -0.76 2.69 8.89
CA VAL A 123 0.04 3.78 8.34
C VAL A 123 1.47 3.33 8.07
N PHE A 124 2.03 3.78 6.96
CA PHE A 124 3.48 3.94 6.81
C PHE A 124 3.80 5.42 7.08
N PRO A 125 4.40 5.78 8.23
CA PRO A 125 4.45 7.19 8.69
C PRO A 125 5.66 7.97 8.17
N GLY A 126 6.41 7.42 7.22
CA GLY A 126 7.70 7.94 6.76
C GLY A 126 8.79 7.83 7.83
N TRP A 127 9.61 6.76 7.78
CA TRP A 127 10.61 6.51 8.81
C TRP A 127 11.85 7.42 8.74
N GLY A 128 11.96 8.19 7.65
CA GLY A 128 13.15 8.95 7.26
C GLY A 128 13.98 8.19 6.23
N GLU A 129 15.25 8.57 6.07
CA GLU A 129 16.23 8.07 5.09
C GLU A 129 16.23 6.55 4.84
N TYR A 130 15.89 5.74 5.84
CA TYR A 130 15.75 4.29 5.70
C TYR A 130 14.46 3.79 6.38
N GLU A 131 13.68 3.01 5.65
CA GLU A 131 12.40 2.41 6.07
C GLU A 131 12.49 1.39 7.23
N ASP A 132 13.69 1.16 7.77
CA ASP A 132 13.98 0.28 8.90
C ASP A 132 14.20 1.05 10.22
N SER A 133 14.04 2.37 10.21
CA SER A 133 14.39 3.25 11.34
C SER A 133 13.20 3.62 12.24
N VAL A 134 12.35 2.63 12.53
CA VAL A 134 11.09 2.76 13.30
C VAL A 134 11.24 3.53 14.61
N LYS A 135 10.30 4.45 14.84
CA LYS A 135 10.12 5.28 16.05
C LYS A 135 8.67 5.21 16.52
N GLY A 136 8.42 4.78 17.76
CA GLY A 136 7.04 4.70 18.29
C GLY A 136 6.34 6.06 18.43
N GLU A 137 7.10 7.16 18.45
CA GLU A 137 6.56 8.52 18.54
C GLU A 137 5.77 8.95 17.29
N GLU A 138 6.18 8.55 16.08
CA GLU A 138 5.47 8.95 14.86
C GLU A 138 4.09 8.28 14.75
N LEU A 139 3.93 7.08 15.31
CA LEU A 139 2.62 6.42 15.43
C LEU A 139 1.69 7.16 16.39
N ILE A 140 2.25 7.68 17.49
CA ILE A 140 1.52 8.52 18.45
C ILE A 140 1.17 9.89 17.84
N ASN A 141 2.05 10.44 17.00
CA ASN A 141 1.81 11.69 16.28
C ASN A 141 0.75 11.53 15.19
N PHE A 142 0.81 10.45 14.40
CA PHE A 142 -0.19 10.13 13.40
C PHE A 142 -1.56 9.85 14.02
N GLU A 143 -1.65 9.18 15.17
CA GLU A 143 -2.91 8.96 15.89
C GLU A 143 -3.57 10.29 16.32
N LYS A 144 -2.78 11.22 16.90
CA LYS A 144 -3.26 12.58 17.23
C LYS A 144 -3.69 13.36 15.98
N LEU A 145 -2.95 13.20 14.87
CA LEU A 145 -3.19 13.90 13.62
C LEU A 145 -4.46 13.41 12.94
N SER A 146 -4.60 12.11 12.73
CA SER A 146 -5.74 11.48 12.06
C SER A 146 -7.01 11.42 12.93
N GLY A 147 -6.87 11.44 14.25
CA GLY A 147 -7.98 11.19 15.19
C GLY A 147 -8.40 9.71 15.25
N LYS A 148 -7.55 8.79 14.79
CA LYS A 148 -7.78 7.34 14.78
C LYS A 148 -6.46 6.61 15.03
N SER A 149 -6.48 5.61 15.92
CA SER A 149 -5.35 4.70 16.13
C SER A 149 -5.12 3.78 14.92
N VAL A 150 -3.89 3.30 14.73
CA VAL A 150 -3.55 2.36 13.65
C VAL A 150 -3.38 0.93 14.17
N ALA A 151 -3.97 -0.03 13.49
CA ALA A 151 -3.84 -1.46 13.81
C ALA A 151 -2.61 -2.11 13.14
N PHE A 152 -2.15 -1.59 12.00
CA PHE A 152 -1.07 -2.18 11.19
C PHE A 152 0.00 -1.16 10.78
N VAL A 153 1.27 -1.56 10.82
CA VAL A 153 2.42 -0.67 10.58
C VAL A 153 3.54 -1.40 9.83
N PRO A 154 3.91 -0.99 8.59
CA PRO A 154 5.04 -1.57 7.87
C PRO A 154 6.40 -1.00 8.26
N PHE A 155 7.42 -1.84 8.14
CA PHE A 155 8.82 -1.43 8.01
C PHE A 155 9.57 -2.45 7.14
N SER A 156 10.70 -2.04 6.56
CA SER A 156 11.49 -2.89 5.67
C SER A 156 12.72 -3.48 6.35
N VAL A 157 13.24 -4.58 5.79
CA VAL A 157 14.52 -5.18 6.18
C VAL A 157 15.38 -5.44 4.94
N PHE A 158 16.51 -4.75 4.87
CA PHE A 158 17.35 -4.67 3.67
C PHE A 158 18.47 -5.71 3.69
N PHE A 159 18.58 -6.52 2.63
CA PHE A 159 19.57 -7.61 2.57
C PHE A 159 21.02 -7.08 2.61
N GLY A 160 21.29 -5.93 1.97
CA GLY A 160 22.58 -5.27 1.99
C GLY A 160 23.06 -4.82 3.37
N ARG A 161 22.14 -4.55 4.32
CA ARG A 161 22.51 -4.25 5.72
C ARG A 161 22.86 -5.52 6.51
N ASN A 162 22.37 -6.69 6.10
CA ASN A 162 22.54 -7.99 6.79
C ASN A 162 22.19 -7.98 8.30
N TYR A 163 21.41 -6.98 8.71
CA TYR A 163 21.11 -6.63 10.09
C TYR A 163 19.79 -7.26 10.55
N VAL A 164 19.78 -7.75 11.79
CA VAL A 164 18.65 -8.48 12.38
C VAL A 164 18.40 -7.93 13.77
N SER A 165 17.19 -7.44 14.04
CA SER A 165 16.88 -6.80 15.32
C SER A 165 15.39 -6.76 15.63
N ARG A 166 15.02 -7.19 16.84
CA ARG A 166 13.65 -7.05 17.37
C ARG A 166 13.26 -5.63 17.77
N LYS A 167 14.12 -4.61 17.56
CA LYS A 167 13.84 -3.20 17.93
C LYS A 167 12.51 -2.73 17.34
N ASN A 168 12.34 -2.86 16.02
CA ASN A 168 11.20 -2.31 15.30
C ASN A 168 9.88 -3.02 15.66
N LEU A 169 9.91 -4.36 15.75
CA LEU A 169 8.83 -5.18 16.31
C LEU A 169 8.44 -4.72 17.72
N GLY A 170 9.45 -4.38 18.54
CA GLY A 170 9.29 -3.82 19.89
C GLY A 170 8.60 -2.46 19.91
N GLU A 171 9.04 -1.50 19.10
CA GLU A 171 8.43 -0.15 19.06
C GLU A 171 6.97 -0.20 18.58
N ILE A 172 6.68 -0.95 17.52
CA ILE A 172 5.31 -1.14 17.02
C ILE A 172 4.43 -1.83 18.07
N SER A 173 4.97 -2.86 18.75
CA SER A 173 4.25 -3.53 19.84
C SER A 173 4.05 -2.68 21.10
N LYS A 174 4.87 -1.65 21.36
CA LYS A 174 4.64 -0.72 22.48
C LYS A 174 3.45 0.20 22.20
N TYR A 175 3.32 0.64 20.95
CA TYR A 175 2.21 1.47 20.49
C TYR A 175 0.88 0.70 20.44
N GLY A 176 0.95 -0.62 20.19
CA GLY A 176 -0.18 -1.56 20.25
C GLY A 176 -0.60 -2.16 18.90
N ALA A 177 0.12 -1.87 17.82
CA ALA A 177 -0.17 -2.35 16.47
C ALA A 177 0.53 -3.68 16.13
N ILE A 178 0.13 -4.30 15.02
CA ILE A 178 0.81 -5.45 14.41
C ILE A 178 1.83 -4.96 13.37
N PRO A 179 3.10 -5.41 13.42
CA PRO A 179 4.12 -5.08 12.43
C PRO A 179 3.93 -5.87 11.12
N LEU A 180 4.11 -5.19 9.99
CA LEU A 180 4.41 -5.80 8.68
C LEU A 180 5.93 -5.69 8.44
N VAL A 181 6.55 -6.79 7.99
CA VAL A 181 7.98 -6.86 7.67
C VAL A 181 8.14 -7.13 6.17
N ARG A 182 8.63 -6.13 5.43
CA ARG A 182 8.98 -6.27 4.00
C ARG A 182 10.44 -6.71 3.87
N PHE A 183 10.69 -7.93 3.40
CA PHE A 183 12.04 -8.39 3.07
C PHE A 183 12.46 -7.86 1.68
N MET A 184 13.43 -6.94 1.67
CA MET A 184 13.83 -6.17 0.48
C MET A 184 15.24 -6.62 -0.01
N PRO A 185 15.35 -7.48 -1.03
CA PRO A 185 16.61 -8.04 -1.52
C PRO A 185 17.39 -7.08 -2.41
N TRP A 186 17.88 -5.99 -1.82
CA TRP A 186 18.84 -5.06 -2.42
C TRP A 186 19.85 -4.54 -1.37
N GLY A 187 20.86 -3.83 -1.85
CA GLY A 187 21.84 -3.08 -1.07
C GLY A 187 22.04 -1.68 -1.62
N GLU A 188 22.86 -0.88 -0.95
CA GLU A 188 23.24 0.46 -1.40
C GLU A 188 23.74 0.44 -2.86
N PRO A 189 23.24 1.32 -3.74
CA PRO A 189 22.19 2.33 -3.50
C PRO A 189 20.76 1.73 -3.49
N TYR A 190 19.93 2.17 -2.53
CA TYR A 190 18.55 1.70 -2.34
C TYR A 190 17.50 2.47 -3.17
N TRP A 191 17.84 2.88 -4.39
CA TRP A 191 16.95 3.68 -5.25
C TRP A 191 17.20 3.48 -6.75
N GLU A 192 18.16 2.64 -7.16
CA GLU A 192 18.48 2.43 -8.58
C GLU A 192 17.64 1.27 -9.17
N PRO A 193 16.84 1.52 -10.23
CA PRO A 193 16.02 0.49 -10.88
C PRO A 193 16.88 -0.37 -11.82
N GLU A 194 17.73 -1.23 -11.24
CA GLU A 194 18.59 -2.14 -11.98
C GLU A 194 18.75 -3.53 -11.36
N TYR A 195 19.26 -4.47 -12.17
CA TYR A 195 19.61 -5.82 -11.70
C TYR A 195 20.85 -5.79 -10.79
N GLN A 196 20.66 -5.77 -9.47
CA GLN A 196 21.77 -5.90 -8.52
C GLN A 196 22.25 -7.37 -8.38
N PRO A 197 23.39 -7.79 -8.97
CA PRO A 197 23.81 -9.19 -9.04
C PRO A 197 24.21 -9.79 -7.67
N ARG A 198 24.42 -8.96 -6.65
CA ARG A 198 24.76 -9.41 -5.28
C ARG A 198 23.55 -9.93 -4.50
N TYR A 199 22.34 -9.50 -4.85
CA TYR A 199 21.10 -9.79 -4.13
C TYR A 199 20.03 -10.47 -5.00
N SER A 200 20.40 -10.89 -6.22
CA SER A 200 19.48 -11.50 -7.17
C SER A 200 18.79 -12.75 -6.63
N LEU A 201 17.59 -13.02 -7.16
CA LEU A 201 16.72 -14.10 -6.67
C LEU A 201 17.41 -15.48 -6.75
N GLN A 202 18.25 -15.71 -7.76
CA GLN A 202 19.06 -16.94 -7.85
C GLN A 202 19.96 -17.15 -6.63
N ARG A 203 20.51 -16.09 -6.02
CA ARG A 203 21.36 -16.21 -4.83
C ARG A 203 20.54 -16.55 -3.59
N ILE A 204 19.30 -16.08 -3.52
CA ILE A 204 18.35 -16.46 -2.47
C ILE A 204 17.96 -17.93 -2.61
N ILE A 205 17.59 -18.36 -3.82
CA ILE A 205 17.25 -19.75 -4.16
C ILE A 205 18.42 -20.72 -3.92
N ASN A 206 19.67 -20.27 -4.12
CA ASN A 206 20.88 -21.06 -3.86
C ASN A 206 21.23 -21.19 -2.36
N GLY A 207 20.55 -20.46 -1.48
CA GLY A 207 20.79 -20.50 -0.04
C GLY A 207 21.81 -19.48 0.49
N ASP A 208 22.37 -18.58 -0.34
CA ASP A 208 23.41 -17.62 0.06
C ASP A 208 22.95 -16.65 1.17
N PHE A 209 21.64 -16.51 1.39
CA PHE A 209 21.04 -15.64 2.40
C PHE A 209 20.39 -16.39 3.58
N ASP A 210 20.46 -17.73 3.64
CA ASP A 210 19.68 -18.54 4.59
C ASP A 210 20.05 -18.27 6.05
N SER A 211 21.31 -17.90 6.32
CA SER A 211 21.78 -17.47 7.64
C SER A 211 21.21 -16.10 8.06
N PHE A 212 20.92 -15.21 7.11
CA PHE A 212 20.22 -13.95 7.39
C PHE A 212 18.72 -14.18 7.61
N ILE A 213 18.08 -14.92 6.71
CA ILE A 213 16.64 -15.24 6.77
C ILE A 213 16.33 -16.05 8.03
N SER A 214 17.16 -17.05 8.37
CA SER A 214 17.01 -17.85 9.60
C SER A 214 17.13 -17.03 10.87
N ARG A 215 18.07 -16.08 10.96
CA ARG A 215 18.18 -15.21 12.14
C ARG A 215 16.93 -14.33 12.30
N TRP A 216 16.31 -13.89 11.21
CA TRP A 216 15.00 -13.23 11.26
C TRP A 216 13.86 -14.17 11.65
N ALA A 217 13.85 -15.40 11.16
CA ALA A 217 12.86 -16.42 11.55
C ALA A 217 12.89 -16.69 13.06
N ASP A 218 14.08 -16.86 13.66
CA ASP A 218 14.25 -16.95 15.12
C ASP A 218 13.81 -15.65 15.82
N THR A 219 14.18 -14.48 15.29
CA THR A 219 13.80 -13.18 15.87
C THR A 219 12.29 -12.96 15.91
N ILE A 220 11.55 -13.40 14.88
CA ILE A 220 10.09 -13.33 14.82
C ILE A 220 9.47 -14.37 15.76
N LYS A 221 10.00 -15.60 15.80
CA LYS A 221 9.57 -16.65 16.74
C LYS A 221 9.70 -16.22 18.21
N ASP A 222 10.85 -15.65 18.58
CA ASP A 222 11.16 -15.15 19.92
C ASP A 222 10.47 -13.82 20.26
N TYR A 223 9.81 -13.19 19.28
CA TYR A 223 8.89 -12.07 19.51
C TYR A 223 7.51 -12.55 19.96
N GLY A 224 7.08 -13.76 19.57
CA GLY A 224 5.96 -14.49 20.19
C GLY A 224 4.56 -13.89 20.02
N LYS A 225 4.39 -12.92 19.13
CA LYS A 225 3.11 -12.30 18.74
C LYS A 225 3.01 -12.26 17.22
N PRO A 226 1.81 -12.06 16.62
CA PRO A 226 1.68 -11.94 15.16
C PRO A 226 2.62 -10.90 14.54
N VAL A 227 3.22 -11.28 13.43
CA VAL A 227 3.97 -10.44 12.50
C VAL A 227 3.49 -10.78 11.11
N MET A 228 3.07 -9.80 10.33
CA MET A 228 2.82 -10.01 8.90
C MET A 228 4.15 -9.93 8.15
N VAL A 229 4.39 -10.82 7.20
CA VAL A 229 5.68 -10.95 6.50
C VAL A 229 5.47 -11.09 5.01
N THR A 230 6.26 -10.35 4.23
CA THR A 230 6.34 -10.49 2.77
C THR A 230 7.79 -10.43 2.30
N PHE A 231 8.02 -10.81 1.05
CA PHE A 231 9.29 -10.76 0.37
C PHE A 231 9.10 -10.11 -1.00
N GLY A 232 9.93 -9.11 -1.32
CA GLY A 232 9.96 -8.43 -2.61
C GLY A 232 8.59 -7.92 -3.07
N VAL A 233 8.11 -6.83 -2.46
CA VAL A 233 6.87 -6.16 -2.87
C VAL A 233 6.97 -5.63 -4.30
N GLU A 234 5.82 -5.49 -4.97
CA GLU A 234 5.70 -4.84 -6.29
C GLU A 234 6.60 -5.48 -7.38
N MET A 235 6.80 -6.80 -7.28
CA MET A 235 7.63 -7.61 -8.19
C MET A 235 7.19 -7.56 -9.68
N ASN A 236 5.96 -7.09 -9.93
CA ASN A 236 5.36 -6.85 -11.24
C ASN A 236 5.56 -5.42 -11.77
N GLY A 237 6.14 -4.49 -11.00
CA GLY A 237 6.68 -3.22 -11.50
C GLY A 237 8.08 -3.38 -12.09
N ASP A 238 8.71 -2.29 -12.54
CA ASP A 238 10.06 -2.29 -13.14
C ASP A 238 11.10 -1.45 -12.35
N TRP A 239 10.76 -1.02 -11.13
CA TRP A 239 11.60 -0.14 -10.30
C TRP A 239 12.49 -0.84 -9.26
N PHE A 240 12.19 -2.07 -8.83
CA PHE A 240 12.96 -2.76 -7.79
C PHE A 240 13.88 -3.85 -8.36
N PRO A 241 15.10 -4.07 -7.81
CA PRO A 241 16.02 -5.10 -8.33
C PRO A 241 15.49 -6.54 -8.37
N TRP A 242 14.46 -6.88 -7.57
CA TRP A 242 13.78 -8.18 -7.58
C TRP A 242 12.61 -8.28 -8.57
N SER A 243 12.20 -7.18 -9.19
CA SER A 243 11.18 -7.17 -10.24
C SER A 243 11.53 -8.12 -11.37
N GLY A 244 10.50 -8.77 -11.95
CA GLY A 244 10.71 -9.83 -12.93
C GLY A 244 11.50 -9.38 -14.15
N VAL A 245 11.38 -8.11 -14.57
CA VAL A 245 12.18 -7.50 -15.67
C VAL A 245 13.68 -7.75 -15.53
N PHE A 246 14.22 -7.58 -14.32
CA PHE A 246 15.65 -7.72 -14.02
C PHE A 246 16.06 -9.17 -13.79
N GLN A 247 15.14 -10.00 -13.30
CA GLN A 247 15.42 -11.39 -12.91
C GLN A 247 15.27 -12.39 -14.06
N GLY A 248 14.75 -11.95 -15.21
CA GLY A 248 14.71 -12.75 -16.45
C GLY A 248 13.67 -12.28 -17.47
N GLY A 249 12.63 -11.59 -17.00
CA GLY A 249 11.47 -11.18 -17.77
C GLY A 249 10.72 -12.38 -18.35
N GLY A 250 10.14 -12.17 -19.53
CA GLY A 250 9.45 -13.20 -20.33
C GLY A 250 10.34 -14.21 -21.04
N LYS A 251 11.66 -14.25 -20.76
CA LYS A 251 12.53 -15.34 -21.21
C LYS A 251 12.00 -16.67 -20.66
N LYS A 252 12.30 -17.78 -21.34
CA LYS A 252 11.97 -19.13 -20.89
C LYS A 252 13.19 -20.02 -21.11
N ARG A 253 13.25 -21.16 -20.41
CA ARG A 253 14.26 -22.21 -20.62
C ARG A 253 15.68 -21.79 -20.22
N THR A 254 15.82 -20.69 -19.47
CA THR A 254 17.08 -20.33 -18.79
C THR A 254 16.98 -20.53 -17.27
N TYR A 255 15.77 -20.79 -16.77
CA TYR A 255 15.44 -21.23 -15.42
C TYR A 255 14.38 -22.33 -15.44
N GLY A 256 14.19 -22.98 -14.28
CA GLY A 256 13.05 -23.82 -13.89
C GLY A 256 12.30 -24.57 -14.99
N ASP A 257 11.03 -24.22 -15.16
CA ASP A 257 10.08 -24.86 -16.07
C ASP A 257 10.22 -24.29 -17.49
N PRO A 258 10.45 -25.14 -18.51
CA PRO A 258 10.74 -24.68 -19.86
C PRO A 258 9.58 -23.93 -20.54
N ASP A 259 8.37 -23.96 -19.98
CA ASP A 259 7.20 -23.27 -20.50
C ASP A 259 6.69 -22.12 -19.62
N LYS A 260 7.34 -21.83 -18.48
CA LYS A 260 7.10 -20.61 -17.67
C LYS A 260 8.06 -19.46 -18.01
N PRO A 261 7.72 -18.20 -17.67
CA PRO A 261 8.66 -17.09 -17.74
C PRO A 261 9.68 -17.13 -16.59
N ASP A 262 10.97 -17.05 -16.93
CA ASP A 262 12.11 -17.22 -16.02
C ASP A 262 12.08 -16.18 -14.86
N GLY A 263 11.65 -14.94 -15.11
CA GLY A 263 11.61 -13.87 -14.09
C GLY A 263 10.61 -14.14 -12.96
N PRO A 264 9.30 -14.26 -13.26
CA PRO A 264 8.28 -14.59 -12.26
C PRO A 264 8.50 -15.94 -11.56
N GLU A 265 9.01 -16.96 -12.26
CA GLU A 265 9.26 -18.26 -11.61
C GLU A 265 10.38 -18.17 -10.55
N ARG A 266 11.43 -17.38 -10.80
CA ARG A 266 12.46 -17.09 -9.78
C ARG A 266 11.88 -16.36 -8.57
N PHE A 267 10.89 -15.50 -8.75
CA PHE A 267 10.21 -14.83 -7.64
C PHE A 267 9.40 -15.84 -6.81
N VAL A 268 8.61 -16.68 -7.48
CA VAL A 268 7.86 -17.78 -6.84
C VAL A 268 8.78 -18.67 -6.02
N ASP A 269 9.90 -19.13 -6.58
CA ASP A 269 10.82 -20.02 -5.87
C ASP A 269 11.57 -19.33 -4.72
N ALA A 270 12.00 -18.08 -4.89
CA ALA A 270 12.63 -17.32 -3.82
C ALA A 270 11.67 -17.06 -2.64
N PHE A 271 10.41 -16.71 -2.92
CA PHE A 271 9.37 -16.54 -1.90
C PHE A 271 9.12 -17.86 -1.17
N ARG A 272 8.95 -18.97 -1.91
CA ARG A 272 8.74 -20.32 -1.33
C ARG A 272 9.89 -20.76 -0.44
N HIS A 273 11.13 -20.54 -0.86
CA HIS A 273 12.34 -20.85 -0.09
C HIS A 273 12.37 -20.12 1.25
N ILE A 274 12.12 -18.80 1.23
CA ILE A 274 12.05 -17.96 2.45
C ILE A 274 10.97 -18.47 3.42
N VAL A 275 9.76 -18.79 2.93
CA VAL A 275 8.67 -19.34 3.75
C VAL A 275 9.06 -20.70 4.33
N ASN A 276 9.74 -21.56 3.57
CA ASN A 276 10.13 -22.89 4.02
C ASN A 276 11.21 -22.84 5.13
N LEU A 277 12.18 -21.92 5.07
CA LEU A 277 13.11 -21.68 6.18
C LEU A 277 12.40 -21.31 7.50
N PHE A 278 11.32 -20.52 7.43
CA PHE A 278 10.48 -20.23 8.60
C PHE A 278 9.70 -21.45 9.09
N ARG A 279 9.23 -22.32 8.18
CA ARG A 279 8.51 -23.56 8.53
C ARG A 279 9.42 -24.60 9.19
N GLU A 280 10.61 -24.82 8.66
CA GLU A 280 11.64 -25.71 9.23
C GLU A 280 12.01 -25.29 10.66
N LYS A 281 12.13 -23.98 10.88
CA LYS A 281 12.41 -23.40 12.20
C LYS A 281 11.16 -23.33 13.11
N ASN A 282 10.03 -23.84 12.63
CA ASN A 282 8.74 -23.92 13.29
C ASN A 282 8.24 -22.57 13.83
N VAL A 283 8.37 -21.51 13.02
CA VAL A 283 7.71 -20.22 13.29
C VAL A 283 6.20 -20.40 13.07
N LYS A 284 5.37 -19.91 14.01
CA LYS A 284 3.90 -20.03 13.97
C LYS A 284 3.15 -18.70 14.05
N ASN A 285 3.89 -17.61 14.17
CA ASN A 285 3.39 -16.24 14.35
C ASN A 285 3.86 -15.30 13.22
N ALA A 286 4.39 -15.85 12.13
CA ALA A 286 4.58 -15.17 10.86
C ALA A 286 3.37 -15.47 9.98
N ILE A 287 2.64 -14.42 9.57
CA ILE A 287 1.48 -14.46 8.69
C ILE A 287 1.95 -13.95 7.33
N TRP A 288 1.89 -14.79 6.29
CA TRP A 288 2.51 -14.48 5.00
C TRP A 288 1.57 -13.72 4.09
N TYR A 289 2.11 -12.73 3.37
CA TYR A 289 1.34 -12.00 2.38
C TYR A 289 2.10 -11.73 1.09
N PHE A 290 1.35 -11.69 -0.01
CA PHE A 290 1.82 -11.36 -1.35
C PHE A 290 1.32 -9.95 -1.71
N GLN A 291 2.19 -9.09 -2.25
CA GLN A 291 1.89 -7.67 -2.54
C GLN A 291 2.43 -7.28 -3.92
N PRO A 292 1.66 -7.43 -5.01
CA PRO A 292 1.92 -6.77 -6.28
C PRO A 292 1.59 -5.26 -6.20
N ASN A 293 2.03 -4.50 -7.21
CA ASN A 293 1.45 -3.21 -7.54
C ASN A 293 0.11 -3.38 -8.29
N ASP A 294 -0.78 -2.39 -8.23
CA ASP A 294 -2.10 -2.41 -8.88
C ASP A 294 -2.08 -2.52 -10.41
N GLU A 295 -1.03 -2.00 -11.03
CA GLU A 295 -0.71 -2.16 -12.45
C GLU A 295 0.67 -2.83 -12.60
N SER A 296 0.85 -3.61 -13.66
CA SER A 296 2.11 -4.30 -13.95
C SER A 296 2.92 -3.55 -15.00
N TYR A 297 4.18 -3.27 -14.74
CA TYR A 297 5.09 -2.53 -15.61
C TYR A 297 6.31 -3.40 -15.96
N PRO A 298 6.53 -3.75 -17.24
CA PRO A 298 5.69 -3.47 -18.40
C PRO A 298 4.37 -4.27 -18.40
N GLN A 299 3.36 -3.79 -19.11
CA GLN A 299 2.07 -4.46 -19.29
C GLN A 299 2.16 -5.62 -20.30
N GLU A 300 2.88 -6.68 -19.93
CA GLU A 300 3.12 -7.87 -20.77
C GLU A 300 2.55 -9.16 -20.16
N GLU A 301 2.19 -10.12 -21.03
CA GLU A 301 1.57 -11.41 -20.64
C GLU A 301 2.38 -12.24 -19.63
N TRP A 302 3.70 -12.10 -19.61
CA TRP A 302 4.56 -12.76 -18.63
C TRP A 302 4.59 -12.04 -17.27
N ASN A 303 4.27 -10.74 -17.23
CA ASN A 303 4.41 -9.90 -16.04
C ASN A 303 3.12 -9.81 -15.20
N LYS A 304 2.10 -10.60 -15.53
CA LYS A 304 0.82 -10.64 -14.80
C LYS A 304 0.95 -11.15 -13.37
N ILE A 305 0.06 -10.69 -12.51
CA ILE A 305 0.06 -10.95 -11.06
C ILE A 305 0.03 -12.45 -10.75
N GLU A 306 -0.74 -13.26 -11.48
CA GLU A 306 -0.84 -14.70 -11.26
C GLU A 306 0.46 -15.47 -11.53
N ASN A 307 1.35 -14.97 -12.40
CA ASN A 307 2.64 -15.61 -12.69
C ASN A 307 3.63 -15.52 -11.53
N TYR A 308 3.45 -14.53 -10.64
CA TYR A 308 4.26 -14.33 -9.43
C TYR A 308 3.70 -15.01 -8.19
N TYR A 309 2.49 -15.58 -8.26
CA TYR A 309 1.82 -16.10 -7.07
C TYR A 309 2.43 -17.43 -6.59
N PRO A 310 3.00 -17.49 -5.36
CA PRO A 310 3.69 -18.70 -4.89
C PRO A 310 2.74 -19.86 -4.54
N GLY A 311 1.42 -19.62 -4.49
CA GLY A 311 0.39 -20.63 -4.26
C GLY A 311 -0.31 -20.51 -2.91
N ASP A 312 -1.54 -21.05 -2.84
CA ASP A 312 -2.48 -20.91 -1.71
C ASP A 312 -1.90 -21.34 -0.35
N GLU A 313 -0.95 -22.26 -0.34
CA GLU A 313 -0.31 -22.74 0.90
C GLU A 313 0.75 -21.77 1.45
N TYR A 314 1.33 -20.90 0.61
CA TYR A 314 2.46 -20.01 0.95
C TYR A 314 2.02 -18.61 1.41
N VAL A 315 0.75 -18.26 1.25
CA VAL A 315 0.23 -16.90 1.41
C VAL A 315 -1.09 -16.92 2.17
N ASP A 316 -1.16 -16.24 3.30
CA ASP A 316 -2.38 -16.10 4.10
C ASP A 316 -3.25 -14.91 3.62
N TRP A 317 -2.61 -13.80 3.21
CA TRP A 317 -3.27 -12.54 2.81
C TRP A 317 -2.76 -12.02 1.45
N ILE A 318 -3.63 -11.33 0.70
CA ILE A 318 -3.24 -10.61 -0.52
C ILE A 318 -3.20 -9.12 -0.20
N GLY A 319 -2.00 -8.56 -0.08
CA GLY A 319 -1.78 -7.12 -0.13
C GLY A 319 -1.77 -6.62 -1.57
N PHE A 320 -1.84 -5.31 -1.77
CA PHE A 320 -1.42 -4.64 -3.00
C PHE A 320 -1.17 -3.15 -2.72
N SER A 321 -0.29 -2.55 -3.52
CA SER A 321 -0.07 -1.09 -3.53
C SER A 321 -1.00 -0.42 -4.52
N LEU A 322 -1.52 0.77 -4.19
CA LEU A 322 -2.34 1.59 -5.09
C LEU A 322 -2.11 3.08 -4.80
N TYR A 323 -1.52 3.78 -5.77
CA TYR A 323 -1.33 5.22 -5.71
C TYR A 323 -2.23 5.93 -6.72
N GLY A 324 -2.65 7.16 -6.38
CA GLY A 324 -3.07 8.15 -7.39
C GLY A 324 -1.83 8.77 -8.05
N ALA A 325 -1.94 10.00 -8.54
CA ALA A 325 -0.76 10.77 -8.93
C ALA A 325 0.22 10.92 -7.74
N GLN A 326 1.50 10.70 -8.00
CA GLN A 326 2.62 10.86 -7.06
C GLN A 326 3.48 12.07 -7.43
N THR A 327 3.66 12.34 -8.72
CA THR A 327 4.42 13.49 -9.26
C THR A 327 3.52 14.47 -10.02
N HIS A 328 4.03 15.67 -10.30
CA HIS A 328 3.24 16.77 -10.86
C HIS A 328 2.87 16.58 -12.34
N ASP A 329 3.62 15.73 -13.05
CA ASP A 329 3.40 15.33 -14.44
C ASP A 329 2.51 14.08 -14.60
N GLU A 330 2.30 13.30 -13.53
CA GLU A 330 1.38 12.17 -13.55
C GLU A 330 -0.09 12.62 -13.71
N PRO A 331 -0.89 11.92 -14.52
CA PRO A 331 -2.30 12.26 -14.72
C PRO A 331 -3.12 11.98 -13.47
N TRP A 332 -3.97 12.94 -13.07
CA TRP A 332 -4.88 12.74 -11.95
C TRP A 332 -6.00 11.74 -12.28
N VAL A 333 -6.03 10.62 -11.54
CA VAL A 333 -7.05 9.57 -11.65
C VAL A 333 -7.80 9.43 -10.34
N LYS A 334 -9.14 9.27 -10.39
CA LYS A 334 -9.94 9.11 -9.17
C LYS A 334 -9.68 7.77 -8.51
N PHE A 335 -9.86 7.70 -7.19
CA PHE A 335 -9.69 6.46 -6.44
C PHE A 335 -10.49 5.29 -7.04
N GLU A 336 -11.75 5.50 -7.42
CA GLU A 336 -12.57 4.44 -8.02
C GLU A 336 -12.00 3.92 -9.35
N GLU A 337 -11.36 4.79 -10.13
CA GLU A 337 -10.83 4.48 -11.47
C GLU A 337 -9.51 3.69 -11.40
N LYS A 338 -8.68 3.89 -10.37
CA LYS A 338 -7.54 3.00 -10.05
C LYS A 338 -7.95 1.72 -9.32
N MET A 339 -8.93 1.80 -8.42
CA MET A 339 -9.29 0.69 -7.52
C MET A 339 -10.17 -0.39 -8.16
N GLU A 340 -11.08 -0.03 -9.09
CA GLU A 340 -12.00 -1.01 -9.69
C GLU A 340 -11.29 -2.15 -10.47
N PRO A 341 -10.29 -1.88 -11.33
CA PRO A 341 -9.61 -2.94 -12.09
C PRO A 341 -8.92 -3.95 -11.18
N ILE A 342 -8.02 -3.48 -10.30
CA ILE A 342 -7.23 -4.35 -9.41
C ILE A 342 -8.12 -5.08 -8.40
N TYR A 343 -9.15 -4.43 -7.84
CA TYR A 343 -10.08 -5.11 -6.94
C TYR A 343 -10.81 -6.24 -7.65
N LYS A 344 -11.30 -6.02 -8.88
CA LYS A 344 -11.94 -7.06 -9.68
C LYS A 344 -10.97 -8.20 -10.02
N GLU A 345 -9.72 -7.89 -10.35
CA GLU A 345 -8.69 -8.89 -10.66
C GLU A 345 -8.35 -9.75 -9.44
N LEU A 346 -7.93 -9.14 -8.33
CA LEU A 346 -7.55 -9.87 -7.11
C LEU A 346 -8.73 -10.63 -6.49
N THR A 347 -9.95 -10.11 -6.55
CA THR A 347 -11.14 -10.84 -6.09
C THR A 347 -11.55 -12.01 -7.00
N THR A 348 -11.06 -12.05 -8.25
CA THR A 348 -11.25 -13.16 -9.20
C THR A 348 -10.13 -14.20 -9.08
N LEU A 349 -8.86 -13.77 -8.97
CA LEU A 349 -7.70 -14.64 -8.81
C LEU A 349 -7.67 -15.33 -7.43
N PHE A 350 -7.99 -14.58 -6.37
CA PHE A 350 -7.84 -15.01 -4.98
C PHE A 350 -9.18 -14.96 -4.21
N PRO A 351 -10.25 -15.63 -4.69
CA PRO A 351 -11.61 -15.43 -4.20
C PRO A 351 -11.79 -15.76 -2.71
N ASN A 352 -10.94 -16.62 -2.16
CA ASN A 352 -10.97 -17.12 -0.79
C ASN A 352 -9.97 -16.42 0.16
N LYS A 353 -9.10 -15.53 -0.36
CA LYS A 353 -8.11 -14.81 0.47
C LYS A 353 -8.67 -13.45 0.90
N PRO A 354 -8.36 -12.98 2.13
CA PRO A 354 -8.62 -11.60 2.50
C PRO A 354 -7.68 -10.66 1.73
N LEU A 355 -8.24 -9.55 1.24
CA LEU A 355 -7.45 -8.51 0.57
C LEU A 355 -7.06 -7.43 1.59
N PHE A 356 -5.95 -6.74 1.35
CA PHE A 356 -5.66 -5.47 1.98
C PHE A 356 -4.96 -4.49 1.05
N LEU A 357 -5.20 -3.20 1.27
CA LEU A 357 -4.46 -2.14 0.61
C LEU A 357 -3.21 -1.89 1.46
N ALA A 358 -2.09 -2.46 1.01
CA ALA A 358 -0.84 -2.52 1.73
C ALA A 358 -0.14 -1.17 1.81
N GLU A 359 -0.34 -0.35 0.76
CA GLU A 359 0.19 0.99 0.61
C GLU A 359 -0.81 1.79 -0.25
N TRP A 360 -1.25 2.98 0.20
CA TRP A 360 -2.06 3.86 -0.63
C TRP A 360 -1.92 5.34 -0.30
N GLY A 361 -1.94 6.18 -1.32
CA GLY A 361 -1.90 7.63 -1.21
C GLY A 361 -2.06 8.33 -2.56
N VAL A 362 -2.05 9.66 -2.50
CA VAL A 362 -1.99 10.55 -3.66
C VAL A 362 -1.30 11.84 -3.20
N MET A 363 -0.55 12.51 -4.07
CA MET A 363 0.04 13.81 -3.76
C MET A 363 -1.06 14.88 -3.52
N GLU A 364 -0.72 15.94 -2.79
CA GLU A 364 -1.44 17.21 -2.91
C GLU A 364 -1.05 17.90 -4.21
N ARG A 365 -1.97 18.63 -4.84
CA ARG A 365 -1.67 19.44 -6.03
C ARG A 365 -1.34 20.87 -5.61
N GLU A 366 -0.51 21.59 -6.36
CA GLU A 366 -0.19 22.99 -6.08
C GLU A 366 -1.40 23.96 -6.23
N GLU A 367 -2.53 23.47 -6.73
CA GLU A 367 -3.79 24.23 -6.92
C GLU A 367 -4.87 23.92 -5.86
N ASP A 368 -4.62 23.03 -4.88
CA ASP A 368 -5.57 22.61 -3.82
C ASP A 368 -5.56 23.53 -2.57
#